data_AF-A0A847XNU2-F1
#
_entry.id   AF-A0A847XNU2-F1
#
_cell.length_a   1.000
_cell.length_b   1.000
_cell.length_c   1.000
_cell.angle_alpha   90.00
_cell.angle_beta   90.00
_cell.angle_gamma   90.00
#
_symmetry.space_group_name_H-M   'P 1'
#
loop_
_entity.id
_entity.type
_entity.pdbx_description
1 polymer ?
#
loop_
_entity_poly.entity_id
_entity_poly.type
_entity_poly.pdbx_seq_one_letter_code
_entity_poly.pdbx_strand_id
1 'polypeptide(L)'
;MKQNKILRILIIATIVLLAFAIIGKKAGWFGKALTVKVAVEHASRRQITETITANGKIQPEKEVKISPDVSGEIVELNVKEGDQVEKGKLLLRIRPDVYISQRDRSL
;
A
#
# COMPACT_ATOMS: atom_id res chain seq x y z
N MET A 1 -8.16 -56.79 78.45
CA MET A 1 -8.89 -55.52 78.19
C MET A 1 -7.96 -54.44 77.57
N LYS A 2 -7.39 -54.66 76.38
CA LYS A 2 -6.41 -53.70 75.78
C LYS A 2 -6.57 -53.46 74.27
N GLN A 3 -7.67 -53.89 73.65
CA GLN A 3 -7.90 -53.71 72.20
C GLN A 3 -8.43 -52.30 71.84
N ASN A 4 -9.09 -51.62 72.78
CA ASN A 4 -9.75 -50.34 72.50
C ASN A 4 -8.77 -49.15 72.36
N LYS A 5 -7.56 -49.26 72.92
CA LYS A 5 -6.54 -48.19 72.81
C LYS A 5 -5.90 -48.16 71.42
N ILE A 6 -5.54 -49.33 70.88
CA ILE A 6 -5.00 -49.46 69.51
C ILE A 6 -6.04 -49.08 68.47
N LEU A 7 -7.29 -49.51 68.64
CA LEU A 7 -8.37 -49.13 67.73
C LEU A 7 -8.60 -47.62 67.72
N ARG A 8 -8.56 -46.94 68.88
CA ARG A 8 -8.67 -45.47 68.95
C ARG A 8 -7.50 -44.75 68.28
N ILE A 9 -6.27 -45.24 68.44
CA ILE A 9 -5.09 -44.64 67.78
C ILE A 9 -5.20 -44.78 66.26
N LEU A 10 -5.65 -45.93 65.76
CA LEU A 10 -5.80 -46.19 64.33
C LEU A 10 -6.92 -45.34 63.70
N ILE A 11 -8.01 -45.11 64.44
CA ILE A 11 -9.09 -44.19 64.04
C ILE A 11 -8.57 -42.75 63.98
N ILE A 12 -7.84 -42.28 65.00
CA ILE A 12 -7.28 -40.92 65.01
C ILE A 12 -6.28 -40.74 63.87
N ALA A 13 -5.39 -41.71 63.64
CA ALA A 13 -4.43 -41.67 62.53
C ALA A 13 -5.14 -41.58 61.16
N THR A 14 -6.20 -42.37 60.98
CA THR A 14 -7.01 -42.34 59.74
C THR A 14 -7.70 -40.99 59.56
N ILE A 15 -8.25 -40.41 60.62
CA ILE A 15 -8.89 -39.08 60.58
C ILE A 15 -7.87 -37.99 60.23
N VAL A 16 -6.67 -38.04 60.82
CA VAL A 16 -5.59 -37.08 60.52
C VAL A 16 -5.15 -37.19 59.07
N LEU A 17 -5.03 -38.41 58.55
CA LEU A 17 -4.62 -38.66 57.17
C LEU A 17 -5.70 -38.19 56.17
N LEU A 18 -6.98 -38.42 56.48
CA LEU A 18 -8.11 -37.87 55.72
C LEU A 18 -8.15 -36.33 55.75
N ALA A 19 -7.94 -35.72 56.92
CA ALA A 19 -7.88 -34.27 57.05
C ALA A 19 -6.72 -33.68 56.22
N PHE A 20 -5.55 -34.31 56.25
CA PHE A 20 -4.38 -33.91 55.48
C PHE A 20 -4.64 -34.03 53.96
N ALA A 21 -5.30 -35.10 53.52
CA ALA A 21 -5.67 -35.29 52.12
C ALA A 21 -6.69 -34.24 51.63
N ILE A 22 -7.67 -33.87 52.46
CA ILE A 22 -8.66 -32.84 52.12
C ILE A 22 -8.00 -31.46 52.03
N ILE A 23 -7.11 -31.13 52.97
CA ILE A 23 -6.35 -29.88 52.96
C ILE A 23 -5.42 -29.82 51.75
N GLY A 24 -4.69 -30.91 51.46
CA GLY A 24 -3.81 -30.99 50.28
C GLY A 24 -4.56 -30.86 48.96
N LYS A 25 -5.79 -31.40 48.86
CA LYS A 25 -6.66 -31.21 47.70
C LYS A 25 -7.15 -29.75 47.57
N LYS A 26 -7.55 -29.11 48.68
CA LYS A 26 -7.96 -27.69 48.68
C LYS A 26 -6.81 -26.72 48.40
N ALA A 27 -5.60 -27.04 48.86
CA ALA A 27 -4.39 -26.27 48.63
C ALA A 27 -3.85 -26.40 47.18
N GLY A 28 -4.50 -27.20 46.34
CA GLY A 28 -4.16 -27.34 44.92
C GLY A 28 -2.84 -28.08 44.67
N TRP A 29 -2.36 -28.86 45.64
CA TRP A 29 -1.16 -29.71 45.49
C TRP A 29 -1.41 -30.91 44.58
N PHE A 30 -2.64 -31.41 44.52
CA PHE A 30 -3.02 -32.55 43.68
C PHE A 30 -4.17 -32.14 42.75
N GLY A 31 -3.95 -32.25 41.43
CA GLY A 31 -4.97 -32.00 40.42
C GLY A 31 -4.88 -30.65 39.72
N LYS A 32 -3.66 -30.13 39.45
CA LYS A 32 -3.51 -29.10 38.43
C LYS A 32 -3.93 -29.73 37.08
N ALA A 33 -5.03 -29.24 36.51
CA ALA A 33 -5.52 -29.71 35.22
C ALA A 33 -4.40 -29.63 34.17
N LEU A 34 -4.30 -30.63 33.29
CA LEU A 34 -3.38 -30.57 32.16
C LEU A 34 -3.79 -29.39 31.27
N THR A 35 -3.07 -28.27 31.39
CA THR A 35 -3.25 -27.13 30.52
C THR A 35 -2.43 -27.34 29.25
N VAL A 36 -3.11 -27.28 28.11
CA VAL A 36 -2.45 -27.33 26.81
C VAL A 36 -1.76 -25.99 26.59
N LYS A 37 -0.44 -25.99 26.48
CA LYS A 37 0.31 -24.79 26.13
C LYS A 37 0.05 -24.45 24.67
N VAL A 38 -0.41 -23.24 24.41
CA VAL A 38 -0.63 -22.69 23.07
C VAL A 38 0.26 -21.48 22.85
N ALA A 39 0.72 -21.29 21.62
CA ALA A 39 1.43 -20.08 21.22
C ALA A 39 0.43 -18.95 21.00
N VAL A 40 0.71 -17.78 21.60
CA VAL A 40 -0.10 -16.57 21.45
C VAL A 40 0.81 -15.40 21.12
N GLU A 41 0.29 -14.47 20.32
CA GLU A 41 0.96 -13.23 19.97
C GLU A 41 0.03 -12.05 20.27
N HIS A 42 0.59 -10.90 20.65
CA HIS A 42 -0.18 -9.71 20.96
C HIS A 42 -0.54 -8.96 19.67
N ALA A 43 -1.84 -8.65 19.50
CA ALA A 43 -2.30 -7.84 18.39
C ALA A 43 -1.75 -6.41 18.51
N SER A 44 -1.13 -5.92 17.44
CA SER A 44 -0.66 -4.55 17.32
C SER A 44 -1.33 -3.85 16.14
N ARG A 45 -1.59 -2.55 16.29
CA ARG A 45 -2.05 -1.72 15.17
C ARG A 45 -0.84 -1.36 14.32
N ARG A 46 -0.86 -1.78 13.06
CA ARG A 46 0.12 -1.40 12.05
C ARG A 46 -0.58 -0.70 10.90
N GLN A 47 0.07 0.31 10.35
CA GLN A 47 -0.39 0.95 9.13
C GLN A 47 0.01 0.06 7.95
N ILE A 48 -0.97 -0.33 7.13
CA ILE A 48 -0.75 -1.04 5.88
C ILE A 48 -0.90 0.01 4.79
N THR A 49 0.20 0.34 4.12
CA THR A 49 0.17 1.25 2.97
C THR A 49 0.20 0.42 1.71
N GLU A 50 -0.89 0.45 0.95
CA GLU A 50 -0.96 -0.15 -0.39
C GLU A 50 -0.47 0.88 -1.41
N THR A 51 0.59 0.52 -2.13
CA THR A 51 1.11 1.36 -3.22
C THR A 51 0.62 0.80 -4.54
N ILE A 52 -0.14 1.60 -5.29
CA ILE A 52 -0.57 1.26 -6.65
C ILE A 52 0.46 1.84 -7.62
N THR A 53 0.96 1.01 -8.54
CA THR A 53 1.91 1.48 -9.57
C THR A 53 1.12 2.04 -10.75
N ALA A 54 1.16 3.36 -10.93
CA ALA A 54 0.58 4.03 -12.10
C ALA A 54 1.66 4.20 -13.18
N ASN A 55 1.61 3.34 -14.20
CA ASN A 55 2.44 3.49 -15.39
C ASN A 55 1.70 4.37 -16.40
N GLY A 56 2.35 5.44 -16.87
CA GLY A 56 1.80 6.36 -17.85
C GLY A 56 2.85 6.75 -18.89
N LYS A 57 2.40 7.27 -20.03
CA LYS A 57 3.29 7.89 -21.02
C LYS A 57 3.26 9.40 -20.83
N ILE A 58 4.42 10.03 -20.85
CA ILE A 58 4.53 11.49 -20.85
C ILE A 58 4.08 11.98 -22.23
N GLN A 59 3.15 12.92 -22.26
CA GLN A 59 2.68 13.55 -23.47
C GLN A 59 2.73 15.07 -23.33
N PRO A 60 2.96 15.80 -24.44
CA PRO A 60 2.93 17.25 -24.42
C PRO A 60 1.53 17.75 -24.04
N GLU A 61 1.45 18.79 -23.21
CA GLU A 61 0.17 19.44 -22.86
C GLU A 61 -0.51 20.01 -24.11
N LYS A 62 0.29 20.57 -25.03
CA LYS A 62 -0.17 21.17 -26.29
C LYS A 62 0.78 20.78 -27.41
N GLU A 63 0.26 20.11 -28.42
CA GLU A 63 0.94 19.81 -29.67
C GLU A 63 0.22 20.55 -30.79
N VAL A 64 0.95 21.38 -31.53
CA VAL A 64 0.40 22.17 -32.64
C VAL A 64 1.14 21.78 -33.91
N LYS A 65 0.39 21.23 -34.87
CA LYS A 65 0.89 20.96 -36.22
C LYS A 65 0.72 22.22 -37.05
N ILE A 66 1.84 22.76 -37.53
CA ILE A 66 1.85 23.95 -38.37
C ILE A 66 1.84 23.48 -39.82
N SER A 67 0.80 23.87 -40.56
CA SER A 67 0.69 23.66 -41.99
C SER A 67 0.52 25.01 -42.68
N PRO A 68 1.04 25.17 -43.90
CA PRO A 68 0.84 26.40 -44.67
C PRO A 68 -0.62 26.54 -45.13
N ASP A 69 -1.16 27.75 -45.07
CA ASP A 69 -2.52 28.05 -45.56
C ASP A 69 -2.61 28.12 -47.09
N VAL A 70 -1.46 28.34 -47.76
CA VAL A 70 -1.36 28.48 -49.21
C VAL A 70 -0.25 27.61 -49.75
N SER A 71 -0.48 27.02 -50.93
CA SER A 71 0.54 26.28 -51.67
C SER A 71 1.56 27.25 -52.25
N GLY A 72 2.84 26.99 -52.02
CA GLY A 72 3.94 27.75 -52.59
C GLY A 72 5.30 27.22 -52.15
N GLU A 73 6.36 27.76 -52.74
CA GLU A 73 7.75 27.40 -52.41
C GLU A 73 8.22 28.18 -51.17
N ILE A 74 8.97 27.52 -50.28
CA ILE A 74 9.59 28.17 -49.11
C ILE A 74 10.78 29.02 -49.59
N VAL A 75 10.73 30.31 -49.33
CA VAL A 75 11.78 31.29 -49.72
C VAL A 75 12.76 31.53 -48.59
N GLU A 76 12.31 31.36 -47.35
CA GLU A 76 13.08 31.68 -46.14
C GLU A 76 12.65 30.78 -44.99
N LEU A 77 13.62 30.26 -44.23
CA LEU A 77 13.41 29.46 -43.04
C LEU A 77 14.20 30.07 -41.89
N ASN A 78 13.48 30.64 -40.92
CA ASN A 78 14.02 31.44 -39.82
C ASN A 78 14.18 30.66 -38.50
N VAL A 79 14.06 29.33 -38.56
CA VAL A 79 14.16 28.44 -37.41
C VAL A 79 14.92 27.18 -37.77
N LYS A 80 15.65 26.65 -36.81
CA LYS A 80 16.33 25.35 -36.90
C LYS A 80 15.63 24.33 -36.01
N GLU A 81 15.86 23.06 -36.29
CA GLU A 81 15.35 21.98 -35.44
C GLU A 81 15.90 22.12 -34.01
N GLY A 82 15.00 22.04 -33.02
CA GLY A 82 15.33 22.23 -31.61
C GLY A 82 15.28 23.69 -31.12
N ASP A 83 15.09 24.67 -32.00
CA ASP A 83 14.94 26.06 -31.58
C ASP A 83 13.66 26.29 -30.78
N GLN A 84 13.76 27.09 -29.73
CA GLN A 84 12.58 27.60 -29.03
C GLN A 84 11.94 28.73 -29.84
N VAL A 85 10.62 28.67 -29.95
CA VAL A 85 9.81 29.63 -30.71
C VAL A 85 8.67 30.16 -29.83
N GLU A 86 8.35 31.43 -30.02
CA GLU A 86 7.29 32.11 -29.29
C GLU A 86 6.11 32.42 -30.21
N LYS A 87 4.94 32.66 -29.62
CA LYS A 87 3.74 33.02 -30.37
C LYS A 87 3.99 34.30 -31.18
N GLY A 88 3.78 34.23 -32.49
CA GLY A 88 3.95 35.36 -33.40
C GLY A 88 5.33 35.45 -34.04
N LYS A 89 6.28 34.58 -33.68
CA LYS A 89 7.57 34.49 -34.37
C LYS A 89 7.36 33.99 -35.81
N LEU A 90 7.94 34.71 -36.78
CA LEU A 90 7.94 34.28 -38.17
C LEU A 90 8.86 33.05 -38.31
N LEU A 91 8.27 31.90 -38.64
CA LEU A 91 9.00 30.64 -38.76
C LEU A 91 9.56 30.43 -40.17
N LEU A 92 8.75 30.69 -41.19
CA LEU A 92 9.10 30.53 -42.59
C LEU A 92 8.31 31.53 -43.45
N ARG A 93 8.80 31.79 -44.66
CA ARG A 93 8.14 32.64 -45.65
C ARG A 93 7.92 31.88 -46.95
N ILE A 94 6.69 31.92 -47.45
CA ILE A 94 6.27 31.27 -48.71
C ILE A 94 6.24 32.33 -49.81
N ARG A 95 6.58 31.94 -51.05
CA ARG A 95 6.56 32.85 -52.20
C ARG A 95 5.13 33.34 -52.47
N PRO A 96 4.86 34.66 -52.50
CA PRO A 96 3.50 35.17 -52.54
C PRO A 96 2.90 35.25 -53.95
N ASP A 97 3.67 35.02 -55.01
CA ASP A 97 3.26 35.26 -56.40
C ASP A 97 1.91 34.60 -56.76
N VAL A 98 1.74 33.35 -56.37
CA VAL A 98 0.52 32.57 -56.61
C VAL A 98 -0.66 33.15 -55.83
N TYR A 99 -0.43 33.62 -54.61
CA TYR A 99 -1.46 34.21 -53.76
C TYR A 99 -1.88 35.60 -54.26
N ILE A 100 -0.91 36.45 -54.63
CA ILE A 100 -1.15 37.80 -55.17
C ILE A 100 -1.93 37.70 -56.48
N SER A 101 -1.52 36.80 -57.40
CA SER A 101 -2.24 36.59 -58.66
C SER A 101 -3.68 36.08 -58.48
N GLN A 102 -3.96 35.31 -57.42
CA GLN A 102 -5.33 34.90 -57.10
C GLN A 102 -6.15 36.06 -56.52
N ARG A 103 -5.56 36.85 -55.62
CA ARG A 103 -6.19 38.05 -55.04
C ARG A 103 -6.57 39.05 -56.13
N ASP A 104 -5.64 39.35 -57.04
CA ASP A 104 -5.85 40.34 -58.10
C ASP A 104 -6.89 39.91 -59.13
N ARG A 105 -7.09 38.59 -59.33
CA ARG A 105 -8.19 38.06 -60.17
C ARG A 105 -9.56 38.09 -59.51
N SER A 106 -9.60 38.24 -58.18
CA SER A 106 -10.84 38.23 -57.39
C SER A 106 -11.38 39.64 -57.09
N LEU A 107 -10.60 40.67 -57.43
CA LEU A 107 -10.96 42.09 -57.39
C LEU A 107 -11.40 42.55 -58.78
#